data_AF-A0A975DIP0-F1
#
_entry.id   AF-A0A975DIP0-F1
#
_cell.length_a   1.000
_cell.length_b   1.000
_cell.length_c   1.000
_cell.angle_alpha   90.00
_cell.angle_beta   90.00
_cell.angle_gamma   90.00
#
_symmetry.space_group_name_H-M   'P 1'
#
loop_
_entity.id
_entity.type
_entity.pdbx_description
1 polymer ?
#
loop_
_entity_poly.entity_id
_entity_poly.type
_entity_poly.pdbx_seq_one_letter_code
_entity_poly.pdbx_strand_id
1 'polypeptide(L)'
;MKINSPNLPNVLLPKSDTAPSSTTLDEMSQAARNFQQTTELDKYKEFENAPVIAYEDPFKGRNASLQQYSRFVGMRHYRIQSSAIEMGNPNKERTYQYGDLTEADDINAFLDQLERLSGDQKLMFEHVKPTKELLELATKLTDEELGQLAEFMVEVSQYDFLQNKSSKLAERLIPALNDLSADALRSSIGAMKSLLENGQSYKKNPPPVGLDDRGLENVLFTASEDGMDFKAGYLAANADTELSKRYAELLITGKMSDEQTVQFNTHLSQSSFEQTRGIVDMASLIKTHQIDDMLAMFNDVDKDSEQDLFAYLGEQVNYQAHRQYYQTESGDYVAQQDDIASESDRRSLYKNVLKAYNEFGVGWINDALKEMEGSPAQIQKELWSKLLADKDEMPEQFSKSDALEQWAVNNVDNGESKFHFNQVMKIHEFNQTRYFPERLGTLTFYASGNLSIVEGSTSKENSNL
;
A
#
# COMPACT_ATOMS: atom_id res chain seq x y z
N MET A 1 27.97 29.22 -15.81
CA MET A 1 28.26 29.83 -17.13
C MET A 1 28.18 28.72 -18.16
N LYS A 2 27.43 28.95 -19.24
CA LYS A 2 26.91 27.96 -20.18
C LYS A 2 27.74 28.01 -21.48
N ILE A 3 27.82 26.86 -22.17
CA ILE A 3 27.92 26.70 -23.64
C ILE A 3 29.37 26.92 -24.20
N ASN A 4 29.96 26.12 -25.11
CA ASN A 4 29.44 25.42 -26.30
C ASN A 4 30.33 24.22 -26.69
N SER A 5 29.72 23.09 -27.04
CA SER A 5 30.33 22.00 -27.81
C SER A 5 30.20 22.32 -29.31
N PRO A 6 31.21 22.09 -30.17
CA PRO A 6 31.07 22.29 -31.60
C PRO A 6 30.23 21.16 -32.23
N ASN A 7 29.17 21.57 -32.92
CA ASN A 7 28.36 20.75 -33.81
C ASN A 7 29.21 19.99 -34.84
N LEU A 8 29.08 18.66 -34.87
CA LEU A 8 29.43 17.87 -36.04
C LEU A 8 28.30 18.00 -37.09
N PRO A 9 28.62 18.21 -38.38
CA PRO A 9 27.61 18.32 -39.43
C PRO A 9 26.95 16.97 -39.70
N ASN A 10 25.61 16.96 -39.72
CA ASN A 10 24.80 15.89 -40.31
C ASN A 10 25.10 15.79 -41.80
N VAL A 11 25.96 14.84 -42.19
CA VAL A 11 26.09 14.44 -43.59
C VAL A 11 24.98 13.43 -43.88
N LEU A 12 23.87 13.95 -44.42
CA LEU A 12 22.92 13.16 -45.20
C LEU A 12 23.67 12.55 -46.38
N LEU A 13 23.82 11.22 -46.38
CA LEU A 13 24.31 10.47 -47.53
C LEU A 13 23.36 10.69 -48.73
N PRO A 14 23.81 11.31 -49.85
CA PRO A 14 23.05 11.23 -51.08
C PRO A 14 23.22 9.84 -51.68
N LYS A 15 22.11 9.28 -52.17
CA LYS A 15 22.07 8.06 -52.98
C LYS A 15 23.13 8.13 -54.09
N SER A 16 23.85 7.02 -54.27
CA SER A 16 24.82 6.82 -55.34
C SER A 16 24.19 7.14 -56.70
N ASP A 17 24.84 8.01 -57.46
CA ASP A 17 25.11 7.87 -58.90
C ASP A 17 25.74 9.16 -59.43
N THR A 18 26.99 9.44 -59.03
CA THR A 18 27.93 10.27 -59.81
C THR A 18 29.35 9.99 -59.33
N ALA A 19 30.27 9.76 -60.27
CA ALA A 19 31.68 9.49 -59.97
C ALA A 19 32.35 10.72 -59.31
N PRO A 20 33.24 10.55 -58.32
CA PRO A 20 33.91 11.67 -57.67
C PRO A 20 34.92 12.34 -58.63
N SER A 21 34.96 13.67 -58.63
CA SER A 21 35.87 14.47 -59.44
C SER A 21 37.32 14.37 -58.93
N SER A 22 38.28 14.51 -59.84
CA SER A 22 39.73 14.33 -59.61
C SER A 22 40.34 15.18 -58.48
N THR A 23 39.63 16.20 -57.99
CA THR A 23 40.06 17.07 -56.90
C THR A 23 40.01 16.37 -55.53
N THR A 24 39.11 15.40 -55.34
CA THR A 24 38.96 14.65 -54.07
C THR A 24 40.06 13.61 -53.84
N LEU A 25 40.68 13.10 -54.91
CA LEU A 25 41.73 12.08 -54.80
C LEU A 25 43.07 12.65 -54.32
N ASP A 26 43.38 13.89 -54.70
CA ASP A 26 44.59 14.59 -54.28
C ASP A 26 44.53 15.04 -52.81
N GLU A 27 43.36 15.49 -52.34
CA GLU A 27 43.13 15.83 -50.93
C GLU A 27 43.22 14.60 -50.02
N MET A 28 42.68 13.45 -50.44
CA MET A 28 42.82 12.19 -49.71
C MET A 28 44.27 11.68 -49.72
N SER A 29 45.01 11.89 -50.81
CA SER A 29 46.42 11.51 -50.92
C SER A 29 47.33 12.38 -50.04
N GLN A 30 47.02 13.67 -49.90
CA GLN A 30 47.72 14.56 -48.96
C GLN A 30 47.40 14.23 -47.51
N ALA A 31 46.14 13.95 -47.18
CA ALA A 31 45.74 13.51 -45.83
C ALA A 31 46.43 12.18 -45.44
N ALA A 32 46.53 11.23 -46.36
CA ALA A 32 47.23 9.96 -46.14
C ALA A 32 48.75 10.13 -45.93
N ARG A 33 49.39 11.07 -46.66
CA ARG A 33 50.83 11.38 -46.46
C ARG A 33 51.08 12.11 -45.14
N ASN A 34 50.18 12.99 -44.72
CA ASN A 34 50.27 13.67 -43.42
C ASN A 34 50.08 12.70 -42.25
N PHE A 35 49.25 11.66 -42.42
CA PHE A 35 49.08 10.58 -41.43
C PHE A 35 50.31 9.68 -41.29
N GLN A 36 51.11 9.53 -42.37
CA GLN A 36 52.35 8.75 -42.35
C GLN A 36 53.54 9.48 -41.69
N GLN A 37 53.45 10.80 -41.47
CA GLN A 37 54.56 11.60 -40.91
C GLN A 37 54.40 11.97 -39.43
N THR A 38 53.29 11.64 -38.77
CA THR A 38 53.16 11.78 -37.31
C THR A 38 53.84 10.60 -36.60
N THR A 39 55.13 10.76 -36.31
CA THR A 39 55.90 9.94 -35.36
C THR A 39 55.42 10.16 -33.91
N GLU A 40 54.18 9.74 -33.62
CA GLU A 40 53.73 9.39 -32.26
C GLU A 40 53.22 7.94 -32.22
N LEU A 41 53.68 7.08 -33.12
CA LEU A 41 53.41 5.63 -33.07
C LEU A 41 54.00 4.97 -31.81
N ASP A 42 55.00 5.57 -31.17
CA ASP A 42 55.56 5.06 -29.92
C ASP A 42 54.57 5.12 -28.74
N LYS A 43 53.63 6.06 -28.72
CA LYS A 43 52.52 6.07 -27.74
C LYS A 43 51.55 4.89 -27.92
N TYR A 44 51.51 4.32 -29.12
CA TYR A 44 50.66 3.17 -29.45
C TYR A 44 51.38 1.83 -29.29
N LYS A 45 52.71 1.80 -29.15
CA LYS A 45 53.47 0.58 -28.84
C LYS A 45 53.18 0.02 -27.45
N GLU A 46 52.76 0.88 -26.51
CA GLU A 46 52.24 0.44 -25.21
C GLU A 46 50.90 -0.29 -25.34
N PHE A 47 50.13 -0.05 -26.42
CA PHE A 47 48.89 -0.76 -26.72
C PHE A 47 49.12 -2.05 -27.51
N GLU A 48 50.16 -2.14 -28.35
CA GLU A 48 50.54 -3.39 -29.04
C GLU A 48 51.09 -4.46 -28.08
N ASN A 49 51.64 -4.04 -26.93
CA ASN A 49 52.13 -4.93 -25.88
C ASN A 49 51.26 -4.91 -24.61
N ALA A 50 50.10 -4.25 -24.65
CA ALA A 50 49.13 -4.37 -23.57
C ALA A 50 48.73 -5.86 -23.49
N PRO A 51 48.80 -6.51 -22.32
CA PRO A 51 48.28 -7.85 -22.19
C PRO A 51 46.83 -7.85 -22.71
N VAL A 52 46.49 -8.80 -23.58
CA VAL A 52 45.10 -9.07 -23.91
C VAL A 52 44.47 -9.53 -22.60
N ILE A 53 43.91 -8.59 -21.84
CA ILE A 53 43.01 -8.94 -20.75
C ILE A 53 41.83 -9.59 -21.46
N ALA A 54 41.74 -10.91 -21.34
CA ALA A 54 40.58 -11.63 -21.83
C ALA A 54 39.35 -10.89 -21.29
N TYR A 55 38.40 -10.55 -22.16
CA TYR A 55 37.10 -10.10 -21.72
C TYR A 55 36.42 -11.29 -21.05
N GLU A 56 36.77 -11.51 -19.79
CA GLU A 56 36.15 -12.50 -18.95
C GLU A 56 34.97 -11.79 -18.29
N ASP A 57 33.78 -12.06 -18.83
CA ASP A 57 32.55 -11.67 -18.17
C ASP A 57 32.44 -12.47 -16.85
N PRO A 58 32.61 -11.84 -15.68
CA PRO A 58 32.62 -12.56 -14.41
C PRO A 58 31.24 -13.15 -14.07
N PHE A 59 30.19 -12.76 -14.81
CA PHE A 59 28.83 -13.23 -14.63
C PHE A 59 28.44 -14.33 -15.63
N LYS A 60 29.35 -14.74 -16.53
CA LYS A 60 29.15 -15.84 -17.49
C LYS A 60 27.88 -15.68 -18.34
N GLY A 61 27.55 -14.45 -18.75
CA GLY A 61 26.38 -14.11 -19.55
C GLY A 61 25.06 -14.03 -18.76
N ARG A 62 25.08 -14.22 -17.44
CA ARG A 62 23.90 -14.09 -16.58
C ARG A 62 23.52 -12.63 -16.41
N ASN A 63 22.27 -12.32 -16.76
CA ASN A 63 21.72 -10.97 -16.71
C ASN A 63 20.27 -11.01 -16.22
N ALA A 64 19.81 -9.91 -15.63
CA ALA A 64 18.38 -9.67 -15.42
C ALA A 64 17.61 -9.69 -16.76
N SER A 65 16.35 -10.09 -16.72
CA SER A 65 15.51 -10.25 -17.91
C SER A 65 15.30 -8.93 -18.68
N LEU A 66 15.02 -9.02 -19.97
CA LEU A 66 14.68 -7.86 -20.82
C LEU A 66 13.17 -7.62 -20.95
N GLN A 67 12.34 -8.38 -20.24
CA GLN A 67 10.90 -8.38 -20.44
C GLN A 67 10.24 -7.23 -19.65
N GLN A 68 9.51 -6.37 -20.36
CA GLN A 68 8.66 -5.33 -19.75
C GLN A 68 7.20 -5.77 -19.84
N TYR A 69 6.57 -5.97 -18.68
CA TYR A 69 5.14 -6.24 -18.56
C TYR A 69 4.38 -4.98 -18.15
N SER A 70 3.11 -4.88 -18.53
CA SER A 70 2.24 -3.76 -18.17
C SER A 70 2.10 -3.58 -16.65
N ARG A 71 2.18 -4.67 -15.88
CA ARG A 71 2.09 -4.66 -14.40
C ARG A 71 3.27 -3.93 -13.74
N PHE A 72 4.43 -3.83 -14.39
CA PHE A 72 5.63 -3.19 -13.80
C PHE A 72 5.95 -1.81 -14.39
N VAL A 73 4.98 -1.21 -15.11
CA VAL A 73 5.15 0.10 -15.74
C VAL A 73 5.46 1.15 -14.66
N GLY A 74 6.53 1.92 -14.87
CA GLY A 74 6.99 2.96 -13.95
C GLY A 74 7.92 2.46 -12.85
N MET A 75 8.04 1.14 -12.63
CA MET A 75 8.97 0.59 -11.66
C MET A 75 10.40 0.56 -12.21
N ARG A 76 11.38 0.83 -11.34
CA ARG A 76 12.79 0.69 -11.72
C ARG A 76 13.10 -0.79 -11.90
N HIS A 77 13.68 -1.13 -13.03
CA HIS A 77 14.22 -2.45 -13.29
C HIS A 77 15.74 -2.38 -13.13
N TYR A 78 16.29 -3.13 -12.18
CA TYR A 78 17.71 -3.08 -11.87
C TYR A 78 18.49 -3.98 -12.84
N ARG A 79 19.63 -3.47 -13.32
CA ARG A 79 20.53 -4.19 -14.22
C ARG A 79 21.97 -4.01 -13.79
N ILE A 80 22.82 -4.94 -14.20
CA ILE A 80 24.27 -4.83 -14.07
C ILE A 80 24.75 -3.73 -15.01
N GLN A 81 25.42 -2.73 -14.46
CA GLN A 81 26.09 -1.66 -15.18
C GLN A 81 27.60 -1.92 -15.12
N SER A 82 28.29 -1.82 -16.25
CA SER A 82 29.76 -1.90 -16.30
C SER A 82 30.35 -0.51 -16.53
N SER A 83 31.49 -0.22 -15.92
CA SER A 83 32.24 1.00 -16.24
C SER A 83 32.64 1.05 -17.72
N ALA A 84 32.76 2.28 -18.24
CA ALA A 84 33.26 2.49 -19.59
C ALA A 84 34.73 2.01 -19.67
N ILE A 85 35.11 1.45 -20.81
CA ILE A 85 36.50 1.08 -21.07
C ILE A 85 37.33 2.38 -21.15
N GLU A 86 38.25 2.57 -20.21
CA GLU A 86 39.18 3.70 -20.23
C GLU A 86 40.27 3.44 -21.26
N MET A 87 40.10 3.99 -22.48
CA MET A 87 41.11 3.85 -23.55
C MET A 87 42.49 4.41 -23.17
N GLY A 88 42.58 5.31 -22.18
CA GLY A 88 43.85 5.86 -21.68
C GLY A 88 44.55 5.01 -20.61
N ASN A 89 43.89 3.97 -20.10
CA ASN A 89 44.47 3.02 -19.15
C ASN A 89 43.86 1.62 -19.40
N PRO A 90 44.30 0.93 -20.48
CA PRO A 90 43.73 -0.34 -20.90
C PRO A 90 43.90 -1.48 -19.89
N ASN A 91 44.78 -1.29 -18.88
CA ASN A 91 45.01 -2.26 -17.81
C ASN A 91 44.04 -2.09 -16.62
N LYS A 92 43.18 -1.08 -16.63
CA LYS A 92 42.19 -0.88 -15.57
C LYS A 92 41.06 -1.88 -15.74
N GLU A 93 40.89 -2.77 -14.77
CA GLU A 93 39.78 -3.72 -14.73
C GLU A 93 38.43 -2.99 -14.74
N ARG A 94 37.45 -3.59 -15.41
CA ARG A 94 36.08 -3.06 -15.40
C ARG A 94 35.50 -3.20 -14.01
N THR A 95 34.87 -2.15 -13.54
CA THR A 95 34.04 -2.21 -12.35
C THR A 95 32.60 -2.47 -12.77
N TYR A 96 31.87 -3.19 -11.93
CA TYR A 96 30.48 -3.54 -12.16
C TYR A 96 29.63 -3.01 -11.01
N GLN A 97 28.37 -2.71 -11.31
CA GLN A 97 27.41 -2.26 -10.31
C GLN A 97 26.05 -2.88 -10.60
N TYR A 98 25.46 -3.54 -9.60
CA TYR A 98 24.08 -4.01 -9.67
C TYR A 98 23.33 -3.52 -8.43
N GLY A 99 22.51 -2.47 -8.59
CA GLY A 99 21.95 -1.77 -7.44
C GLY A 99 23.05 -1.10 -6.63
N ASP A 100 23.18 -1.48 -5.35
CA ASP A 100 24.25 -1.05 -4.46
C ASP A 100 25.43 -2.05 -4.39
N LEU A 101 25.33 -3.21 -5.04
CA LEU A 101 26.39 -4.20 -5.09
C LEU A 101 27.45 -3.80 -6.11
N THR A 102 28.72 -3.76 -5.70
CA THR A 102 29.87 -3.42 -6.55
C THR A 102 30.88 -4.56 -6.72
N GLU A 103 30.89 -5.51 -5.80
CA GLU A 103 31.80 -6.66 -5.84
C GLU A 103 31.22 -7.78 -6.72
N ALA A 104 32.04 -8.36 -7.59
CA ALA A 104 31.59 -9.38 -8.53
C ALA A 104 31.03 -10.63 -7.83
N ASP A 105 31.61 -11.01 -6.68
CA ASP A 105 31.14 -12.15 -5.89
C ASP A 105 29.76 -11.89 -5.28
N ASP A 106 29.51 -10.70 -4.74
CA ASP A 106 28.21 -10.31 -4.19
C ASP A 106 27.15 -10.25 -5.30
N ILE A 107 27.51 -9.71 -6.47
CA ILE A 107 26.63 -9.68 -7.65
C ILE A 107 26.30 -11.11 -8.10
N ASN A 108 27.29 -12.00 -8.19
CA ASN A 108 27.08 -13.40 -8.55
C ASN A 108 26.19 -14.13 -7.53
N ALA A 109 26.41 -13.92 -6.24
CA ALA A 109 25.59 -14.51 -5.18
C ALA A 109 24.13 -14.03 -5.24
N PHE A 110 23.90 -12.76 -5.60
CA PHE A 110 22.55 -12.23 -5.83
C PHE A 110 21.90 -12.84 -7.08
N LEU A 111 22.66 -13.01 -8.17
CA LEU A 111 22.17 -13.72 -9.37
C LEU A 111 21.80 -15.17 -9.05
N ASP A 112 22.55 -15.85 -8.19
CA ASP A 112 22.20 -17.19 -7.72
C ASP A 112 20.84 -17.17 -6.99
N GLN A 113 20.54 -16.13 -6.20
CA GLN A 113 19.22 -15.98 -5.59
C GLN A 113 18.11 -15.77 -6.61
N LEU A 114 18.37 -14.97 -7.65
CA LEU A 114 17.45 -14.74 -8.77
C LEU A 114 17.12 -16.03 -9.55
N GLU A 115 18.09 -16.94 -9.65
CA GLU A 115 17.93 -18.22 -10.35
C GLU A 115 17.09 -19.25 -9.59
N ARG A 116 16.91 -19.07 -8.27
CA ARG A 116 15.99 -19.86 -7.45
C ARG A 116 14.52 -19.57 -7.77
N LEU A 117 14.23 -18.38 -8.29
CA LEU A 117 12.88 -17.94 -8.65
C LEU A 117 12.53 -18.26 -10.10
N SER A 118 11.24 -18.43 -10.37
CA SER A 118 10.73 -18.70 -11.72
C SER A 118 9.50 -17.84 -12.04
N GLY A 119 9.19 -17.69 -13.34
CA GLY A 119 8.02 -16.94 -13.81
C GLY A 119 7.98 -15.49 -13.31
N ASP A 120 6.80 -15.06 -12.89
CA ASP A 120 6.53 -13.68 -12.47
C ASP A 120 7.30 -13.29 -11.19
N GLN A 121 7.56 -14.22 -10.27
CA GLN A 121 8.29 -13.94 -9.03
C GLN A 121 9.74 -13.53 -9.31
N LYS A 122 10.38 -14.17 -10.30
CA LYS A 122 11.72 -13.77 -10.74
C LYS A 122 11.71 -12.33 -11.27
N LEU A 123 10.74 -12.01 -12.11
CA LEU A 123 10.59 -10.66 -12.68
C LEU A 123 10.33 -9.61 -11.60
N MET A 124 9.47 -9.92 -10.63
CA MET A 124 9.20 -9.07 -9.47
C MET A 124 10.47 -8.79 -8.67
N PHE A 125 11.29 -9.81 -8.43
CA PHE A 125 12.53 -9.65 -7.67
C PHE A 125 13.57 -8.77 -8.39
N GLU A 126 13.58 -8.73 -9.72
CA GLU A 126 14.43 -7.81 -10.52
C GLU A 126 14.05 -6.32 -10.36
N HIS A 127 12.86 -6.04 -9.81
CA HIS A 127 12.39 -4.70 -9.47
C HIS A 127 12.73 -4.28 -8.03
N VAL A 128 13.24 -5.19 -7.20
CA VAL A 128 13.76 -4.87 -5.88
C VAL A 128 15.22 -4.49 -6.01
N LYS A 129 15.63 -3.40 -5.34
CA LYS A 129 17.01 -2.90 -5.39
C LYS A 129 17.97 -3.95 -4.81
N PRO A 130 18.96 -4.45 -5.56
CA PRO A 130 19.97 -5.34 -5.00
C PRO A 130 20.84 -4.58 -3.98
N THR A 131 20.90 -5.11 -2.75
CA THR A 131 21.74 -4.63 -1.65
C THR A 131 22.34 -5.81 -0.88
N LYS A 132 23.32 -5.55 -0.01
CA LYS A 132 23.93 -6.60 0.82
C LYS A 132 22.93 -7.17 1.82
N GLU A 133 22.09 -6.32 2.41
CA GLU A 133 21.06 -6.70 3.34
C GLU A 133 19.98 -7.56 2.66
N LEU A 134 19.61 -7.23 1.41
CA LEU A 134 18.67 -8.05 0.65
C LEU A 134 19.27 -9.42 0.30
N LEU A 135 20.55 -9.46 -0.06
CA LEU A 135 21.26 -10.71 -0.31
C LEU A 135 21.29 -11.58 0.95
N GLU A 136 21.64 -10.99 2.09
CA GLU A 136 21.62 -11.69 3.38
C GLU A 136 20.22 -12.24 3.68
N LEU A 137 19.18 -11.43 3.53
CA LEU A 137 17.81 -11.85 3.77
C LEU A 137 17.42 -13.00 2.84
N ALA A 138 17.70 -12.89 1.54
CA ALA A 138 17.37 -13.90 0.55
C ALA A 138 18.03 -15.25 0.85
N THR A 139 19.25 -15.26 1.42
CA THR A 139 19.92 -16.51 1.83
C THR A 139 19.27 -17.20 3.04
N LYS A 140 18.50 -16.47 3.87
CA LYS A 140 17.75 -17.03 5.01
C LYS A 140 16.41 -17.65 4.61
N LEU A 141 15.89 -17.28 3.43
CA LEU A 141 14.56 -17.69 2.96
C LEU A 141 14.65 -18.92 2.06
N THR A 142 13.61 -19.75 2.09
CA THR A 142 13.35 -20.79 1.09
C THR A 142 12.91 -20.18 -0.25
N ASP A 143 12.88 -20.97 -1.32
CA ASP A 143 12.49 -20.47 -2.66
C ASP A 143 11.05 -19.94 -2.66
N GLU A 144 10.17 -20.60 -1.92
CA GLU A 144 8.77 -20.18 -1.75
C GLU A 144 8.68 -18.86 -0.98
N GLU A 145 9.37 -18.75 0.15
CA GLU A 145 9.38 -17.52 0.98
C GLU A 145 10.01 -16.33 0.24
N LEU A 146 11.08 -16.58 -0.53
CA LEU A 146 11.70 -15.55 -1.36
C LEU A 146 10.73 -15.04 -2.45
N GLY A 147 9.99 -15.95 -3.07
CA GLY A 147 8.95 -15.58 -4.04
C GLY A 147 7.83 -14.74 -3.42
N GLN A 148 7.38 -15.11 -2.21
CA GLN A 148 6.36 -14.36 -1.45
C GLN A 148 6.87 -12.96 -1.05
N LEU A 149 8.12 -12.86 -0.61
CA LEU A 149 8.76 -11.58 -0.31
C LEU A 149 8.82 -10.68 -1.55
N ALA A 150 9.22 -11.23 -2.70
CA ALA A 150 9.34 -10.49 -3.95
C ALA A 150 8.00 -9.91 -4.39
N GLU A 151 6.94 -10.72 -4.33
CA GLU A 151 5.57 -10.29 -4.66
C GLU A 151 5.14 -9.16 -3.73
N PHE A 152 5.26 -9.35 -2.41
CA PHE A 152 4.88 -8.33 -1.44
C PHE A 152 5.62 -7.01 -1.64
N MET A 153 6.95 -7.05 -1.81
CA MET A 153 7.77 -5.85 -2.02
C MET A 153 7.34 -5.05 -3.26
N VAL A 154 6.95 -5.74 -4.33
CA VAL A 154 6.49 -5.10 -5.57
C VAL A 154 5.11 -4.49 -5.38
N GLU A 155 4.15 -5.25 -4.84
CA GLU A 155 2.76 -4.79 -4.65
C GLU A 155 2.69 -3.55 -3.76
N VAL A 156 3.40 -3.55 -2.61
CA VAL A 156 3.41 -2.37 -1.72
C VAL A 156 4.14 -1.17 -2.32
N SER A 157 5.01 -1.37 -3.30
CA SER A 157 5.80 -0.29 -3.91
C SER A 157 5.20 0.25 -5.22
N GLN A 158 4.41 -0.55 -5.94
CA GLN A 158 3.91 -0.25 -7.29
C GLN A 158 3.21 1.12 -7.35
N TYR A 159 2.40 1.43 -6.33
CA TYR A 159 1.64 2.67 -6.29
C TYR A 159 2.51 3.92 -6.15
N ASP A 160 3.51 3.88 -5.29
CA ASP A 160 4.38 5.04 -5.05
C ASP A 160 5.14 5.40 -6.33
N PHE A 161 5.51 4.40 -7.15
CA PHE A 161 6.10 4.60 -8.46
C PHE A 161 5.17 5.31 -9.45
N LEU A 162 3.88 4.94 -9.51
CA LEU A 162 2.90 5.61 -10.38
C LEU A 162 2.72 7.09 -10.02
N GLN A 163 2.96 7.46 -8.75
CA GLN A 163 2.93 8.85 -8.28
C GLN A 163 4.26 9.60 -8.40
N ASN A 164 5.31 9.01 -9.00
CA ASN A 164 6.68 9.52 -8.97
C ASN A 164 7.21 9.78 -7.54
N LYS A 165 6.69 9.05 -6.54
CA LYS A 165 7.21 9.06 -5.17
C LYS A 165 8.25 7.94 -5.05
N SER A 166 9.41 8.25 -4.47
CA SER A 166 10.36 7.20 -4.11
C SER A 166 9.87 6.51 -2.84
N SER A 167 9.22 5.34 -2.98
CA SER A 167 8.97 4.51 -1.81
C SER A 167 10.29 4.03 -1.25
N LYS A 168 10.55 4.35 0.03
CA LYS A 168 11.64 3.74 0.79
C LYS A 168 11.14 2.59 1.67
N LEU A 169 9.88 2.17 1.49
CA LEU A 169 9.27 1.15 2.34
C LEU A 169 10.03 -0.17 2.22
N ALA A 170 10.24 -0.65 0.99
CA ALA A 170 11.00 -1.87 0.72
C ALA A 170 12.43 -1.82 1.30
N GLU A 171 13.14 -0.70 1.08
CA GLU A 171 14.50 -0.50 1.60
C GLU A 171 14.56 -0.48 3.14
N ARG A 172 13.50 -0.02 3.82
CA ARG A 172 13.38 -0.01 5.28
C ARG A 172 12.89 -1.34 5.85
N LEU A 173 12.11 -2.10 5.10
CA LEU A 173 11.55 -3.39 5.53
C LEU A 173 12.62 -4.48 5.54
N ILE A 174 13.53 -4.50 4.56
CA ILE A 174 14.61 -5.49 4.48
C ILE A 174 15.44 -5.61 5.77
N PRO A 175 15.99 -4.52 6.35
CA PRO A 175 16.75 -4.63 7.60
C PRO A 175 15.87 -5.08 8.76
N ALA A 176 14.62 -4.61 8.85
CA ALA A 176 13.70 -5.04 9.90
C ALA A 176 13.42 -6.56 9.84
N LEU A 177 13.30 -7.13 8.65
CA LEU A 177 13.15 -8.58 8.46
C LEU A 177 14.44 -9.35 8.80
N ASN A 178 15.62 -8.78 8.54
CA ASN A 178 16.89 -9.41 8.88
C ASN A 178 17.14 -9.53 10.38
N ASP A 179 16.56 -8.62 11.17
CA ASP A 179 16.70 -8.57 12.63
C ASP A 179 15.81 -9.60 13.36
N LEU A 180 14.82 -10.19 12.67
CA LEU A 180 13.93 -11.21 13.22
C LEU A 180 14.62 -12.57 13.35
N SER A 181 14.26 -13.35 14.37
CA SER A 181 14.57 -14.78 14.39
C SER A 181 13.94 -15.53 13.22
N ALA A 182 14.44 -16.73 12.92
CA ALA A 182 13.96 -17.56 11.82
C ALA A 182 12.44 -17.81 11.88
N ASP A 183 11.89 -18.06 13.08
CA ASP A 183 10.46 -18.32 13.25
C ASP A 183 9.62 -17.05 13.02
N ALA A 184 10.06 -15.91 13.56
CA ALA A 184 9.38 -14.63 13.37
C ALA A 184 9.47 -14.15 11.91
N LEU A 185 10.61 -14.35 11.26
CA LEU A 185 10.81 -14.07 9.83
C LEU A 185 9.85 -14.91 8.99
N ARG A 186 9.87 -16.24 9.15
CA ARG A 186 8.99 -17.15 8.41
C ARG A 186 7.51 -16.82 8.61
N SER A 187 7.12 -16.56 9.85
CA SER A 187 5.75 -16.16 10.19
C SER A 187 5.37 -14.83 9.52
N SER A 188 6.29 -13.87 9.47
CA SER A 188 6.04 -12.57 8.83
C SER A 188 5.90 -12.66 7.32
N ILE A 189 6.70 -13.50 6.66
CA ILE A 189 6.56 -13.79 5.23
C ILE A 189 5.21 -14.47 4.95
N GLY A 190 4.80 -15.42 5.79
CA GLY A 190 3.48 -16.06 5.69
C GLY A 190 2.32 -15.08 5.86
N ALA A 191 2.43 -14.12 6.79
CA ALA A 191 1.45 -13.06 6.97
C ALA A 191 1.42 -12.10 5.76
N MET A 192 2.57 -11.72 5.20
CA MET A 192 2.64 -10.92 3.97
C MET A 192 1.86 -11.57 2.83
N LYS A 193 2.05 -12.87 2.59
CA LYS A 193 1.27 -13.63 1.61
C LYS A 193 -0.22 -13.59 1.92
N SER A 194 -0.59 -13.90 3.16
CA SER A 194 -2.00 -13.95 3.58
C SER A 194 -2.70 -12.59 3.40
N LEU A 195 -2.00 -11.48 3.66
CA LEU A 195 -2.51 -10.13 3.46
C LEU A 195 -2.79 -9.82 1.98
N LEU A 196 -1.89 -10.21 1.08
CA LEU A 196 -2.11 -10.03 -0.37
C LEU A 196 -3.27 -10.90 -0.86
N GLU A 197 -3.34 -12.17 -0.43
CA GLU A 197 -4.42 -13.09 -0.81
C GLU A 197 -5.79 -12.60 -0.30
N ASN A 198 -5.87 -12.21 0.98
CA ASN A 198 -7.08 -11.64 1.57
C ASN A 198 -7.47 -10.33 0.86
N GLY A 199 -6.49 -9.48 0.56
CA GLY A 199 -6.69 -8.23 -0.17
C GLY A 199 -7.26 -8.43 -1.58
N GLN A 200 -6.73 -9.38 -2.35
CA GLN A 200 -7.24 -9.72 -3.69
C GLN A 200 -8.66 -10.29 -3.65
N SER A 201 -9.04 -10.95 -2.55
CA SER A 201 -10.39 -11.48 -2.36
C SER A 201 -11.41 -10.41 -1.94
N TYR A 202 -10.94 -9.30 -1.36
CA TYR A 202 -11.80 -8.22 -0.88
C TYR A 202 -12.50 -7.52 -2.05
N LYS A 203 -13.82 -7.38 -1.93
CA LYS A 203 -14.63 -6.65 -2.89
C LYS A 203 -15.32 -5.50 -2.18
N LYS A 204 -14.98 -4.29 -2.61
CA LYS A 204 -15.68 -3.06 -2.26
C LYS A 204 -17.19 -3.26 -2.46
N ASN A 205 -18.01 -3.01 -1.43
CA ASN A 205 -19.46 -3.06 -1.58
C ASN A 205 -19.93 -2.04 -2.64
N PRO A 206 -20.83 -2.43 -3.55
CA PRO A 206 -21.37 -1.50 -4.52
C PRO A 206 -22.14 -0.39 -3.80
N PRO A 207 -22.18 0.83 -4.35
CA PRO A 207 -22.95 1.91 -3.75
C PRO A 207 -24.44 1.51 -3.69
N PRO A 208 -25.13 1.77 -2.57
CA PRO A 208 -26.54 1.43 -2.39
C PRO A 208 -27.46 2.10 -3.42
N VAL A 209 -27.03 3.23 -3.97
CA VAL A 209 -27.77 4.00 -4.98
C VAL A 209 -27.59 3.46 -6.41
N GLY A 210 -26.77 2.43 -6.59
CA GLY A 210 -26.42 1.88 -7.90
C GLY A 210 -25.42 2.74 -8.69
N LEU A 211 -25.09 2.26 -9.89
CA LEU A 211 -24.18 2.91 -10.83
C LEU A 211 -24.93 3.37 -12.09
N ASP A 212 -24.52 4.49 -12.67
CA ASP A 212 -24.99 4.98 -13.97
C ASP A 212 -24.35 4.18 -15.13
N ASP A 213 -24.77 4.47 -16.37
CA ASP A 213 -24.25 3.82 -17.59
C ASP A 213 -22.73 4.01 -17.80
N ARG A 214 -22.09 4.91 -17.06
CA ARG A 214 -20.65 5.18 -17.10
C ARG A 214 -19.92 4.54 -15.91
N GLY A 215 -20.62 3.79 -15.05
CA GLY A 215 -20.06 3.17 -13.86
C GLY A 215 -19.82 4.16 -12.72
N LEU A 216 -20.46 5.33 -12.72
CA LEU A 216 -20.37 6.32 -11.65
C LEU A 216 -21.55 6.17 -10.70
N GLU A 217 -21.38 6.53 -9.42
CA GLU A 217 -22.47 6.47 -8.46
C GLU A 217 -23.65 7.36 -8.89
N ASN A 218 -24.88 6.84 -8.80
CA ASN A 218 -26.09 7.54 -9.20
C ASN A 218 -26.53 8.58 -8.15
N VAL A 219 -25.74 9.65 -8.01
CA VAL A 219 -25.98 10.77 -7.08
C VAL A 219 -25.94 12.11 -7.80
N LEU A 220 -26.69 13.09 -7.30
CA LEU A 220 -26.65 14.49 -7.78
C LEU A 220 -25.27 15.12 -7.55
N PHE A 221 -24.68 14.82 -6.39
CA PHE A 221 -23.31 15.19 -6.00
C PHE A 221 -22.88 14.46 -4.72
N THR A 222 -21.57 14.45 -4.48
CA THR A 222 -20.98 14.15 -3.17
C THR A 222 -20.67 15.47 -2.44
N ALA A 223 -21.19 15.65 -1.24
CA ALA A 223 -20.72 16.68 -0.32
C ALA A 223 -19.54 16.16 0.51
N SER A 224 -18.43 16.89 0.46
CA SER A 224 -17.19 16.55 1.17
C SER A 224 -16.30 17.77 1.30
N GLU A 225 -15.28 17.71 2.15
CA GLU A 225 -14.16 18.65 2.08
C GLU A 225 -13.44 18.54 0.72
N ASP A 226 -12.73 19.61 0.33
CA ASP A 226 -12.02 19.68 -0.95
C ASP A 226 -11.03 18.52 -1.11
N GLY A 227 -11.17 17.75 -2.19
CA GLY A 227 -10.31 16.60 -2.51
C GLY A 227 -10.60 15.34 -1.68
N MET A 228 -11.50 15.39 -0.70
CA MET A 228 -11.81 14.26 0.17
C MET A 228 -12.49 13.12 -0.58
N ASP A 229 -13.49 13.38 -1.44
CA ASP A 229 -14.15 12.33 -2.23
C ASP A 229 -13.16 11.55 -3.11
N PHE A 230 -12.22 12.28 -3.74
CA PHE A 230 -11.15 11.65 -4.53
C PHE A 230 -10.20 10.82 -3.67
N LYS A 231 -9.75 11.36 -2.53
CA LYS A 231 -8.89 10.64 -1.56
C LYS A 231 -9.58 9.37 -1.04
N ALA A 232 -10.83 9.47 -0.61
CA ALA A 232 -11.62 8.35 -0.09
C ALA A 232 -11.84 7.28 -1.15
N GLY A 233 -12.26 7.67 -2.36
CA GLY A 233 -12.44 6.75 -3.48
C GLY A 233 -11.14 6.03 -3.84
N TYR A 234 -10.03 6.76 -3.86
CA TYR A 234 -8.70 6.18 -4.09
C TYR A 234 -8.30 5.18 -2.99
N LEU A 235 -8.38 5.56 -1.71
CA LEU A 235 -7.97 4.70 -0.59
C LEU A 235 -8.88 3.48 -0.44
N ALA A 236 -10.18 3.62 -0.72
CA ALA A 236 -11.11 2.48 -0.72
C ALA A 236 -10.80 1.49 -1.86
N ALA A 237 -10.37 1.98 -3.03
CA ALA A 237 -10.02 1.13 -4.16
C ALA A 237 -8.68 0.40 -4.01
N ASN A 238 -7.82 0.83 -3.08
CA ASN A 238 -6.49 0.27 -2.83
C ASN A 238 -6.34 -0.17 -1.36
N ALA A 239 -7.45 -0.54 -0.71
CA ALA A 239 -7.48 -0.83 0.73
C ALA A 239 -6.55 -1.99 1.12
N ASP A 240 -6.38 -2.96 0.23
CA ASP A 240 -5.47 -4.11 0.34
C ASP A 240 -3.99 -3.69 0.39
N THR A 241 -3.60 -2.80 -0.52
CA THR A 241 -2.25 -2.27 -0.60
C THR A 241 -1.95 -1.40 0.62
N GLU A 242 -2.91 -0.59 1.05
CA GLU A 242 -2.78 0.25 2.25
C GLU A 242 -2.66 -0.60 3.54
N LEU A 243 -3.41 -1.69 3.64
CA LEU A 243 -3.29 -2.64 4.75
C LEU A 243 -1.90 -3.31 4.77
N SER A 244 -1.43 -3.77 3.61
CA SER A 244 -0.11 -4.38 3.46
C SER A 244 1.02 -3.41 3.81
N LYS A 245 0.92 -2.14 3.38
CA LYS A 245 1.87 -1.08 3.77
C LYS A 245 1.89 -0.86 5.28
N ARG A 246 0.72 -0.80 5.93
CA ARG A 246 0.65 -0.63 7.40
C ARG A 246 1.27 -1.79 8.15
N TYR A 247 1.06 -3.03 7.68
CA TYR A 247 1.72 -4.19 8.25
C TYR A 247 3.25 -4.12 8.10
N ALA A 248 3.75 -3.73 6.92
CA ALA A 248 5.17 -3.52 6.70
C ALA A 248 5.74 -2.43 7.64
N GLU A 249 5.03 -1.32 7.80
CA GLU A 249 5.41 -0.26 8.73
C GLU A 249 5.44 -0.75 10.19
N LEU A 250 4.49 -1.58 10.60
CA LEU A 250 4.46 -2.19 11.92
C LEU A 250 5.72 -3.03 12.17
N LEU A 251 6.12 -3.89 11.22
CA LEU A 251 7.36 -4.65 11.31
C LEU A 251 8.59 -3.73 11.41
N ILE A 252 8.64 -2.67 10.60
CA ILE A 252 9.73 -1.67 10.63
C ILE A 252 9.81 -0.96 11.99
N THR A 253 8.69 -0.76 12.68
CA THR A 253 8.73 -0.10 14.00
C THR A 253 9.40 -0.95 15.08
N GLY A 254 9.52 -2.27 14.90
CA GLY A 254 10.15 -3.18 15.86
C GLY A 254 9.49 -3.16 17.25
N LYS A 255 8.19 -2.85 17.31
CA LYS A 255 7.47 -2.71 18.59
C LYS A 255 7.16 -4.05 19.27
N MET A 256 7.13 -5.14 18.51
CA MET A 256 6.80 -6.48 19.00
C MET A 256 8.09 -7.29 19.18
N SER A 257 8.13 -8.14 20.22
CA SER A 257 9.14 -9.21 20.29
C SER A 257 8.91 -10.24 19.18
N ASP A 258 9.86 -11.15 19.01
CA ASP A 258 9.73 -12.25 18.05
C ASP A 258 8.54 -13.15 18.38
N GLU A 259 8.34 -13.52 19.64
CA GLU A 259 7.19 -14.34 20.07
C GLU A 259 5.86 -13.61 19.82
N GLN A 260 5.80 -12.32 20.16
CA GLN A 260 4.64 -11.48 19.91
C GLN A 260 4.35 -11.36 18.41
N THR A 261 5.38 -11.24 17.58
CA THR A 261 5.26 -11.17 16.11
C THR A 261 4.69 -12.48 15.56
N VAL A 262 5.19 -13.63 16.00
CA VAL A 262 4.68 -14.94 15.59
C VAL A 262 3.21 -15.11 15.97
N GLN A 263 2.85 -14.74 17.21
CA GLN A 263 1.46 -14.80 17.68
C GLN A 263 0.57 -13.85 16.85
N PHE A 264 0.97 -12.60 16.69
CA PHE A 264 0.25 -11.59 15.91
C PHE A 264 -0.05 -12.07 14.49
N ASN A 265 0.96 -12.56 13.78
CA ASN A 265 0.83 -13.09 12.42
C ASN A 265 -0.09 -14.31 12.33
N THR A 266 -0.13 -15.14 13.38
CA THR A 266 -1.08 -16.27 13.48
C THR A 266 -2.52 -15.77 13.57
N HIS A 267 -2.76 -14.66 14.27
CA HIS A 267 -4.10 -14.05 14.31
C HIS A 267 -4.49 -13.44 12.96
N LEU A 268 -3.56 -12.78 12.25
CA LEU A 268 -3.85 -12.22 10.92
C LEU A 268 -4.29 -13.30 9.91
N SER A 269 -3.61 -14.46 9.89
CA SER A 269 -3.95 -15.54 8.94
C SER A 269 -5.27 -16.24 9.24
N GLN A 270 -5.81 -16.06 10.45
CA GLN A 270 -7.10 -16.60 10.87
C GLN A 270 -8.25 -15.58 10.75
N SER A 271 -7.96 -14.34 10.38
CA SER A 271 -8.93 -13.24 10.39
C SER A 271 -9.41 -12.89 8.98
N SER A 272 -10.63 -12.36 8.88
CA SER A 272 -11.15 -11.72 7.67
C SER A 272 -10.37 -10.45 7.33
N PHE A 273 -10.58 -9.91 6.14
CA PHE A 273 -9.94 -8.65 5.73
C PHE A 273 -10.28 -7.48 6.66
N GLU A 274 -11.55 -7.38 7.04
CA GLU A 274 -12.09 -6.33 7.92
C GLU A 274 -11.50 -6.42 9.33
N GLN A 275 -11.47 -7.63 9.90
CA GLN A 275 -10.83 -7.91 11.20
C GLN A 275 -9.34 -7.57 11.14
N THR A 276 -8.64 -8.06 10.12
CA THR A 276 -7.19 -7.83 9.91
C THR A 276 -6.87 -6.34 9.84
N ARG A 277 -7.72 -5.56 9.17
CA ARG A 277 -7.60 -4.11 9.08
C ARG A 277 -7.69 -3.44 10.45
N GLY A 278 -8.63 -3.86 11.31
CA GLY A 278 -8.73 -3.39 12.69
C GLY A 278 -7.54 -3.81 13.56
N ILE A 279 -7.09 -5.06 13.43
CA ILE A 279 -5.94 -5.64 14.15
C ILE A 279 -4.66 -4.84 13.86
N VAL A 280 -4.35 -4.61 12.58
CA VAL A 280 -3.13 -3.92 12.14
C VAL A 280 -3.15 -2.45 12.54
N ASP A 281 -4.28 -1.73 12.41
CA ASP A 281 -4.35 -0.33 12.83
C ASP A 281 -4.18 -0.19 14.35
N MET A 282 -4.82 -1.09 15.12
CA MET A 282 -4.65 -1.13 16.58
C MET A 282 -3.19 -1.36 16.97
N ALA A 283 -2.55 -2.41 16.46
CA ALA A 283 -1.15 -2.73 16.76
C ALA A 283 -0.20 -1.57 16.39
N SER A 284 -0.50 -0.85 15.31
CA SER A 284 0.29 0.30 14.85
C SER A 284 0.19 1.49 15.81
N LEU A 285 -0.96 1.69 16.47
CA LEU A 285 -1.25 2.87 17.29
C LEU A 285 -1.11 2.67 18.80
N ILE A 286 -1.21 1.45 19.32
CA ILE A 286 -1.01 1.21 20.76
C ILE A 286 0.48 1.35 21.16
N LYS A 287 0.72 1.45 22.48
CA LYS A 287 2.07 1.48 23.04
C LYS A 287 2.61 0.06 23.19
N THR A 288 3.94 -0.10 23.17
CA THR A 288 4.61 -1.41 23.29
C THR A 288 4.17 -2.21 24.51
N HIS A 289 4.01 -1.59 25.67
CA HIS A 289 3.56 -2.29 26.90
C HIS A 289 2.09 -2.74 26.88
N GLN A 290 1.32 -2.36 25.85
CA GLN A 290 -0.09 -2.75 25.68
C GLN A 290 -0.27 -3.90 24.69
N ILE A 291 0.82 -4.37 24.07
CA ILE A 291 0.78 -5.41 23.05
C ILE A 291 0.33 -6.74 23.64
N ASP A 292 0.77 -7.07 24.87
CA ASP A 292 0.34 -8.30 25.54
C ASP A 292 -1.17 -8.30 25.83
N ASP A 293 -1.72 -7.17 26.30
CA ASP A 293 -3.16 -7.02 26.52
C ASP A 293 -3.95 -7.18 25.20
N MET A 294 -3.44 -6.60 24.11
CA MET A 294 -4.03 -6.74 22.78
C MET A 294 -3.98 -8.20 22.29
N LEU A 295 -2.85 -8.89 22.45
CA LEU A 295 -2.68 -10.28 22.05
C LEU A 295 -3.56 -11.23 22.89
N ALA A 296 -3.72 -10.95 24.18
CA ALA A 296 -4.65 -11.68 25.04
C ALA A 296 -6.10 -11.49 24.56
N MET A 297 -6.48 -10.26 24.23
CA MET A 297 -7.80 -9.96 23.67
C MET A 297 -8.05 -10.71 22.34
N PHE A 298 -7.04 -10.88 21.48
CA PHE A 298 -7.17 -11.69 20.25
C PHE A 298 -7.43 -13.18 20.50
N ASN A 299 -6.97 -13.72 21.63
CA ASN A 299 -7.20 -15.12 21.98
C ASN A 299 -8.63 -15.36 22.46
N ASP A 300 -9.24 -14.35 23.06
CA ASP A 300 -10.57 -14.45 23.64
C ASP A 300 -11.69 -14.08 22.63
N VAL A 301 -11.37 -13.31 21.58
CA VAL A 301 -12.35 -12.97 20.53
C VAL A 301 -12.79 -14.21 19.74
N ASP A 302 -14.10 -14.32 19.55
CA ASP A 302 -14.71 -15.26 18.61
C ASP A 302 -14.46 -14.82 17.16
N LYS A 303 -13.41 -15.38 16.55
CA LYS A 303 -13.00 -15.07 15.18
C LYS A 303 -13.98 -15.57 14.12
N ASP A 304 -14.88 -16.49 14.48
CA ASP A 304 -15.91 -17.00 13.57
C ASP A 304 -17.08 -16.01 13.44
N SER A 305 -17.14 -14.98 14.30
CA SER A 305 -18.13 -13.91 14.22
C SER A 305 -17.67 -12.81 13.25
N GLU A 306 -18.44 -12.59 12.18
CA GLU A 306 -18.20 -11.51 11.21
C GLU A 306 -18.31 -10.09 11.82
N GLN A 307 -18.86 -9.97 13.03
CA GLN A 307 -19.15 -8.70 13.71
C GLN A 307 -18.44 -8.60 15.07
N ASP A 308 -17.24 -9.17 15.17
CA ASP A 308 -16.45 -9.03 16.37
C ASP A 308 -15.89 -7.60 16.58
N LEU A 309 -15.25 -7.40 17.72
CA LEU A 309 -14.56 -6.16 18.06
C LEU A 309 -13.60 -5.68 16.96
N PHE A 310 -12.87 -6.56 16.28
CA PHE A 310 -11.87 -6.13 15.29
C PHE A 310 -12.49 -5.72 13.97
N ALA A 311 -13.62 -6.32 13.58
CA ALA A 311 -14.43 -5.81 12.48
C ALA A 311 -14.88 -4.37 12.79
N TYR A 312 -15.39 -4.13 14.01
CA TYR A 312 -15.76 -2.79 14.48
C TYR A 312 -14.57 -1.79 14.44
N LEU A 313 -13.38 -2.18 14.93
CA LEU A 313 -12.19 -1.33 14.84
C LEU A 313 -11.73 -1.12 13.38
N GLY A 314 -11.96 -2.11 12.52
CA GLY A 314 -11.68 -2.03 11.09
C GLY A 314 -12.53 -0.98 10.39
N GLU A 315 -13.79 -0.78 10.80
CA GLU A 315 -14.67 0.25 10.22
C GLU A 315 -14.15 1.68 10.46
N GLN A 316 -13.39 1.90 11.53
CA GLN A 316 -12.80 3.20 11.87
C GLN A 316 -11.75 3.69 10.86
N VAL A 317 -11.26 2.80 10.00
CA VAL A 317 -10.33 3.11 8.90
C VAL A 317 -10.92 2.76 7.53
N ASN A 318 -12.22 2.48 7.46
CA ASN A 318 -12.94 2.15 6.24
C ASN A 318 -13.59 3.40 5.65
N TYR A 319 -13.01 3.95 4.58
CA TYR A 319 -13.58 5.11 3.90
C TYR A 319 -15.01 4.90 3.36
N GLN A 320 -15.40 3.66 3.05
CA GLN A 320 -16.78 3.37 2.62
C GLN A 320 -17.78 3.47 3.76
N ALA A 321 -17.38 3.05 4.96
CA ALA A 321 -18.21 3.16 6.16
C ALA A 321 -18.47 4.62 6.53
N HIS A 322 -17.55 5.51 6.10
CA HIS A 322 -17.63 6.95 6.29
C HIS A 322 -18.39 7.68 5.17
N ARG A 323 -19.03 6.94 4.26
CA ARG A 323 -19.91 7.47 3.20
C ARG A 323 -21.37 7.23 3.55
N GLN A 324 -22.19 8.28 3.51
CA GLN A 324 -23.62 8.22 3.86
C GLN A 324 -24.46 8.76 2.70
N TYR A 325 -25.60 8.12 2.43
CA TYR A 325 -26.50 8.49 1.34
C TYR A 325 -27.82 9.02 1.88
N TYR A 326 -28.32 10.08 1.25
CA TYR A 326 -29.59 10.71 1.59
C TYR A 326 -30.44 10.87 0.35
N GLN A 327 -31.74 10.61 0.48
CA GLN A 327 -32.72 10.77 -0.58
C GLN A 327 -33.38 12.15 -0.49
N THR A 328 -33.51 12.82 -1.63
CA THR A 328 -34.25 14.08 -1.79
C THR A 328 -35.76 13.80 -1.90
N GLU A 329 -36.57 14.84 -1.76
CA GLU A 329 -38.03 14.74 -2.01
C GLU A 329 -38.40 14.31 -3.43
N SER A 330 -37.52 14.53 -4.42
CA SER A 330 -37.70 14.11 -5.81
C SER A 330 -37.35 12.63 -6.05
N GLY A 331 -36.78 11.95 -5.05
CA GLY A 331 -36.32 10.56 -5.15
C GLY A 331 -34.87 10.42 -5.65
N ASP A 332 -34.19 11.53 -5.91
CA ASP A 332 -32.76 11.55 -6.24
C ASP A 332 -31.90 11.37 -4.99
N TYR A 333 -30.61 11.06 -5.16
CA TYR A 333 -29.70 10.82 -4.04
C TYR A 333 -28.56 11.83 -3.99
N VAL A 334 -28.13 12.13 -2.78
CA VAL A 334 -26.89 12.85 -2.49
C VAL A 334 -26.02 11.99 -1.58
N ALA A 335 -24.71 12.03 -1.79
CA ALA A 335 -23.76 11.38 -0.90
C ALA A 335 -23.06 12.41 -0.02
N GLN A 336 -22.70 12.02 1.19
CA GLN A 336 -21.87 12.77 2.11
C GLN A 336 -20.68 11.91 2.51
N GLN A 337 -19.47 12.40 2.22
CA GLN A 337 -18.22 11.70 2.53
C GLN A 337 -17.46 12.47 3.61
N ASP A 338 -17.34 11.85 4.78
CA ASP A 338 -16.46 12.34 5.84
C ASP A 338 -15.07 11.66 5.75
N ASP A 339 -14.05 12.28 6.36
CA ASP A 339 -12.76 11.60 6.59
C ASP A 339 -12.91 10.54 7.68
N ILE A 340 -11.93 9.63 7.77
CA ILE A 340 -11.84 8.69 8.89
C ILE A 340 -11.36 9.37 10.16
N ALA A 341 -11.58 8.73 11.31
CA ALA A 341 -11.11 9.23 12.59
C ALA A 341 -9.59 9.46 12.57
N SER A 342 -9.10 10.54 13.18
CA SER A 342 -7.66 10.82 13.22
C SER A 342 -6.88 9.74 13.98
N GLU A 343 -5.57 9.59 13.75
CA GLU A 343 -4.76 8.63 14.52
C GLU A 343 -4.82 8.87 16.03
N SER A 344 -4.93 10.13 16.45
CA SER A 344 -5.10 10.47 17.87
C SER A 344 -6.43 9.96 18.41
N ASP A 345 -7.50 10.10 17.62
CA ASP A 345 -8.83 9.62 17.98
C ASP A 345 -8.88 8.09 18.07
N ARG A 346 -8.32 7.41 17.07
CA ARG A 346 -8.25 5.93 17.04
C ARG A 346 -7.38 5.40 18.17
N ARG A 347 -6.23 6.03 18.46
CA ARG A 347 -5.40 5.69 19.62
C ARG A 347 -6.15 5.83 20.94
N SER A 348 -6.98 6.86 21.09
CA SER A 348 -7.82 7.05 22.27
C SER A 348 -8.87 5.94 22.37
N LEU A 349 -9.55 5.62 21.26
CA LEU A 349 -10.50 4.51 21.17
C LEU A 349 -9.86 3.19 21.59
N TYR A 350 -8.72 2.83 21.02
CA TYR A 350 -8.03 1.56 21.31
C TYR A 350 -7.57 1.46 22.76
N LYS A 351 -7.12 2.58 23.34
CA LYS A 351 -6.81 2.62 24.78
C LYS A 351 -8.06 2.37 25.64
N ASN A 352 -9.20 2.93 25.26
CA ASN A 352 -10.46 2.73 25.99
C ASN A 352 -10.96 1.29 25.84
N VAL A 353 -10.84 0.70 24.65
CA VAL A 353 -11.17 -0.71 24.38
C VAL A 353 -10.30 -1.64 25.22
N LEU A 354 -8.98 -1.43 25.26
CA LEU A 354 -8.09 -2.24 26.10
C LEU A 354 -8.39 -2.09 27.59
N LYS A 355 -8.71 -0.88 28.05
CA LYS A 355 -9.15 -0.66 29.43
C LYS A 355 -10.43 -1.46 29.72
N ALA A 356 -11.42 -1.38 28.84
CA ALA A 356 -12.67 -2.13 28.98
C ALA A 356 -12.45 -3.65 28.95
N TYR A 357 -11.51 -4.14 28.13
CA TYR A 357 -11.14 -5.55 28.08
C TYR A 357 -10.56 -6.01 29.42
N ASN A 358 -9.61 -5.26 29.97
CA ASN A 358 -9.00 -5.57 31.26
C ASN A 358 -9.99 -5.51 32.44
N GLU A 359 -11.06 -4.72 32.33
CA GLU A 359 -12.07 -4.56 33.39
C GLU A 359 -13.27 -5.51 33.26
N PHE A 360 -13.71 -5.81 32.04
CA PHE A 360 -14.98 -6.51 31.78
C PHE A 360 -14.85 -7.75 30.89
N GLY A 361 -13.71 -7.94 30.23
CA GLY A 361 -13.48 -9.01 29.27
C GLY A 361 -14.14 -8.78 27.91
N VAL A 362 -13.77 -9.61 26.94
CA VAL A 362 -14.22 -9.46 25.54
C VAL A 362 -15.72 -9.72 25.36
N GLY A 363 -16.32 -10.62 26.15
CA GLY A 363 -17.73 -10.95 26.04
C GLY A 363 -18.62 -9.74 26.28
N TRP A 364 -18.31 -8.96 27.33
CA TRP A 364 -19.02 -7.71 27.61
C TRP A 364 -18.85 -6.66 26.50
N ILE A 365 -17.65 -6.59 25.90
CA ILE A 365 -17.38 -5.69 24.77
C ILE A 365 -18.23 -6.08 23.57
N ASN A 366 -18.24 -7.37 23.20
CA ASN A 366 -19.02 -7.86 22.07
C ASN A 366 -20.52 -7.66 22.29
N ASP A 367 -21.03 -7.92 23.50
CA ASP A 367 -22.43 -7.62 23.85
C ASP A 367 -22.73 -6.13 23.67
N ALA A 368 -21.85 -5.24 24.14
CA ALA A 368 -22.03 -3.79 23.98
C ALA A 368 -21.98 -3.36 22.51
N LEU A 369 -21.06 -3.91 21.71
CA LEU A 369 -20.95 -3.61 20.29
C LEU A 369 -22.16 -4.08 19.49
N LYS A 370 -22.74 -5.22 19.85
CA LYS A 370 -23.98 -5.72 19.26
C LYS A 370 -25.14 -4.74 19.43
N GLU A 371 -25.23 -4.09 20.59
CA GLU A 371 -26.27 -3.08 20.84
C GLU A 371 -26.03 -1.76 20.07
N MET A 372 -24.86 -1.59 19.44
CA MET A 372 -24.52 -0.45 18.58
C MET A 372 -24.34 -0.87 17.11
N GLU A 373 -24.74 -2.10 16.78
CA GLU A 373 -24.66 -2.63 15.43
C GLU A 373 -25.53 -1.79 14.48
N GLY A 374 -24.99 -1.49 13.29
CA GLY A 374 -25.69 -0.67 12.30
C GLY A 374 -25.51 0.84 12.49
N SER A 375 -25.05 1.31 13.64
CA SER A 375 -24.74 2.72 13.83
C SER A 375 -23.62 3.19 12.90
N PRO A 376 -23.69 4.41 12.35
CA PRO A 376 -22.66 4.95 11.47
C PRO A 376 -21.26 4.92 12.10
N ALA A 377 -20.25 4.46 11.35
CA ALA A 377 -18.86 4.38 11.81
C ALA A 377 -18.34 5.71 12.38
N GLN A 378 -18.83 6.83 11.86
CA GLN A 378 -18.50 8.19 12.30
C GLN A 378 -18.92 8.54 13.73
N ILE A 379 -19.88 7.83 14.33
CA ILE A 379 -20.34 8.10 15.71
C ILE A 379 -20.08 6.96 16.69
N GLN A 380 -19.61 5.82 16.19
CA GLN A 380 -19.35 4.63 16.98
C GLN A 380 -18.41 4.91 18.15
N LYS A 381 -17.35 5.70 17.93
CA LYS A 381 -16.42 6.13 18.99
C LYS A 381 -17.11 6.95 20.08
N GLU A 382 -17.99 7.88 19.70
CA GLU A 382 -18.75 8.73 20.62
C GLU A 382 -19.73 7.90 21.45
N LEU A 383 -20.45 6.98 20.81
CA LEU A 383 -21.35 6.04 21.49
C LEU A 383 -20.58 5.16 22.48
N TRP A 384 -19.46 4.58 22.06
CA TRP A 384 -18.58 3.78 22.92
C TRP A 384 -18.06 4.58 24.12
N SER A 385 -17.57 5.79 23.87
CA SER A 385 -17.06 6.66 24.94
C SER A 385 -18.14 7.06 25.93
N LYS A 386 -19.37 7.29 25.44
CA LYS A 386 -20.52 7.61 26.28
C LYS A 386 -20.96 6.40 27.11
N LEU A 387 -20.99 5.20 26.53
CA LEU A 387 -21.29 3.96 27.26
C LEU A 387 -20.38 3.78 28.47
N LEU A 388 -19.06 3.92 28.25
CA LEU A 388 -18.07 3.79 29.32
C LEU A 388 -18.21 4.88 30.38
N ALA A 389 -18.48 6.13 29.97
CA ALA A 389 -18.69 7.23 30.91
C ALA A 389 -19.96 7.02 31.76
N ASP A 390 -21.09 6.67 31.14
CA ASP A 390 -22.36 6.42 31.85
C ASP A 390 -22.20 5.22 32.82
N LYS A 391 -21.43 4.20 32.45
CA LYS A 391 -21.10 3.06 33.33
C LYS A 391 -20.24 3.46 34.53
N ASP A 392 -19.22 4.30 34.32
CA ASP A 392 -18.38 4.81 35.39
C ASP A 392 -19.17 5.71 36.36
N GLU A 393 -20.10 6.52 35.84
CA GLU A 393 -20.95 7.42 36.64
C GLU A 393 -22.07 6.68 37.37
N MET A 394 -22.66 5.66 36.75
CA MET A 394 -23.85 4.96 37.24
C MET A 394 -23.68 3.42 37.18
N PRO A 395 -22.69 2.84 37.87
CA PRO A 395 -22.35 1.42 37.74
C PRO A 395 -23.51 0.48 38.11
N GLU A 396 -24.36 0.89 39.04
CA GLU A 396 -25.53 0.13 39.48
C GLU A 396 -26.54 -0.09 38.33
N GLN A 397 -26.61 0.81 37.35
CA GLN A 397 -27.47 0.64 36.18
C GLN A 397 -26.97 -0.46 35.23
N PHE A 398 -25.69 -0.81 35.33
CA PHE A 398 -25.02 -1.84 34.52
C PHE A 398 -24.84 -3.17 35.24
N SER A 399 -25.52 -3.37 36.37
CA SER A 399 -25.49 -4.60 37.16
C SER A 399 -26.49 -5.67 36.70
N LYS A 400 -27.47 -5.29 35.86
CA LYS A 400 -28.52 -6.18 35.34
C LYS A 400 -28.11 -6.79 34.00
N SER A 401 -28.69 -7.96 33.69
CA SER A 401 -28.41 -8.68 32.44
C SER A 401 -28.85 -7.93 31.18
N ASP A 402 -29.87 -7.08 31.28
CA ASP A 402 -30.45 -6.30 30.18
C ASP A 402 -29.94 -4.84 30.14
N ALA A 403 -28.90 -4.52 30.92
CA ALA A 403 -28.47 -3.14 31.08
C ALA A 403 -27.91 -2.50 29.80
N LEU A 404 -27.21 -3.27 28.97
CA LEU A 404 -26.65 -2.78 27.70
C LEU A 404 -27.76 -2.45 26.70
N GLU A 405 -28.73 -3.35 26.55
CA GLU A 405 -29.94 -3.15 25.73
C GLU A 405 -30.71 -1.91 26.19
N GLN A 406 -30.98 -1.79 27.51
CA GLN A 406 -31.66 -0.61 28.06
C GLN A 406 -30.87 0.68 27.83
N TRP A 407 -29.54 0.63 27.96
CA TRP A 407 -28.70 1.78 27.66
C TRP A 407 -28.79 2.16 26.19
N ALA A 408 -28.73 1.19 25.28
CA ALA A 408 -28.76 1.43 23.84
C ALA A 408 -30.08 2.06 23.39
N VAL A 409 -31.22 1.52 23.85
CA VAL A 409 -32.57 2.07 23.59
C VAL A 409 -32.67 3.56 23.95
N ASN A 410 -31.96 4.00 24.98
CA ASN A 410 -32.02 5.39 25.44
C ASN A 410 -31.02 6.33 24.74
N ASN A 411 -29.98 5.79 24.09
CA ASN A 411 -28.83 6.59 23.67
C ASN A 411 -28.48 6.49 22.18
N VAL A 412 -28.62 5.31 21.57
CA VAL A 412 -28.19 5.06 20.18
C VAL A 412 -29.03 5.87 19.19
N ASP A 413 -30.36 5.70 19.21
CA ASP A 413 -31.29 6.42 18.32
C ASP A 413 -31.12 7.95 18.38
N ASN A 414 -30.89 8.48 19.59
CA ASN A 414 -30.65 9.91 19.79
C ASN A 414 -29.30 10.34 19.22
N GLY A 415 -28.27 9.51 19.35
CA GLY A 415 -26.96 9.72 18.74
C GLY A 415 -27.06 9.75 17.20
N GLU A 416 -27.72 8.76 16.62
CA GLU A 416 -27.96 8.65 15.17
C GLU A 416 -28.79 9.80 14.62
N SER A 417 -29.88 10.16 15.31
CA SER A 417 -30.73 11.29 14.90
C SER A 417 -29.95 12.59 14.85
N LYS A 418 -29.11 12.86 15.86
CA LYS A 418 -28.23 14.05 15.89
C LYS A 418 -27.18 13.99 14.79
N PHE A 419 -26.61 12.82 14.54
CA PHE A 419 -25.65 12.60 13.47
C PHE A 419 -26.24 12.94 12.11
N HIS A 420 -27.36 12.31 11.74
CA HIS A 420 -28.00 12.53 10.45
C HIS A 420 -28.46 13.97 10.27
N PHE A 421 -28.97 14.60 11.34
CA PHE A 421 -29.27 16.04 11.31
C PHE A 421 -28.04 16.88 10.95
N ASN A 422 -26.89 16.63 11.58
CA ASN A 422 -25.65 17.34 11.28
C ASN A 422 -25.15 17.07 9.84
N GLN A 423 -25.29 15.84 9.34
CA GLN A 423 -24.92 15.51 7.96
C GLN A 423 -25.81 16.23 6.95
N VAL A 424 -27.12 16.30 7.19
CA VAL A 424 -28.06 17.08 6.36
C VAL A 424 -27.65 18.55 6.31
N MET A 425 -27.25 19.13 7.45
CA MET A 425 -26.74 20.50 7.49
C MET A 425 -25.47 20.68 6.66
N LYS A 426 -24.48 19.78 6.79
CA LYS A 426 -23.25 19.80 5.97
C LYS A 426 -23.56 19.74 4.47
N ILE A 427 -24.49 18.88 4.06
CA ILE A 427 -24.88 18.76 2.65
C ILE A 427 -25.50 20.07 2.14
N HIS A 428 -26.39 20.69 2.92
CA HIS A 428 -27.00 21.96 2.55
C HIS A 428 -25.96 23.10 2.47
N GLU A 429 -25.03 23.17 3.43
CA GLU A 429 -23.94 24.13 3.42
C GLU A 429 -23.04 23.95 2.19
N PHE A 430 -22.62 22.71 1.90
CA PHE A 430 -21.84 22.39 0.71
C PHE A 430 -22.59 22.75 -0.57
N ASN A 431 -23.88 22.43 -0.67
CA ASN A 431 -24.67 22.73 -1.86
C ASN A 431 -24.77 24.25 -2.13
N GLN A 432 -24.76 25.09 -1.10
CA GLN A 432 -24.76 26.55 -1.25
C GLN A 432 -23.44 27.12 -1.81
N THR A 433 -22.32 26.41 -1.65
CA THR A 433 -21.02 26.85 -2.17
C THR A 433 -20.76 26.41 -3.61
N ARG A 434 -21.57 25.48 -4.15
CA ARG A 434 -21.46 25.00 -5.52
C ARG A 434 -21.84 26.08 -6.52
N TYR A 435 -21.22 26.03 -7.71
CA TYR A 435 -21.51 26.98 -8.79
C TYR A 435 -22.96 26.87 -9.31
N PHE A 436 -23.53 25.66 -9.28
CA PHE A 436 -24.94 25.39 -9.56
C PHE A 436 -25.55 24.60 -8.39
N PRO A 437 -26.13 25.28 -7.38
CA PRO A 437 -26.81 24.62 -6.27
C PRO A 437 -28.07 23.87 -6.72
N GLU A 438 -28.24 22.65 -6.21
CA GLU A 438 -29.44 21.84 -6.45
C GLU A 438 -30.59 22.23 -5.51
N ARG A 439 -31.83 21.99 -5.93
CA ARG A 439 -33.00 22.13 -5.04
C ARG A 439 -33.23 20.81 -4.30
N LEU A 440 -32.63 20.69 -3.11
CA LEU A 440 -32.63 19.44 -2.34
C LEU A 440 -33.95 19.12 -1.62
N GLY A 441 -34.70 20.15 -1.18
CA GLY A 441 -35.83 19.94 -0.28
C GLY A 441 -35.39 19.32 1.05
N THR A 442 -36.28 18.53 1.65
CA THR A 442 -35.97 17.69 2.82
C THR A 442 -35.11 16.51 2.41
N LEU A 443 -34.05 16.24 3.17
CA LEU A 443 -33.19 15.07 3.00
C LEU A 443 -33.52 14.00 4.03
N THR A 444 -33.72 12.77 3.58
CA THR A 444 -33.96 11.60 4.45
C THR A 444 -32.80 10.63 4.32
N PHE A 445 -32.30 10.10 5.43
CA PHE A 445 -31.25 9.08 5.39
C PHE A 445 -31.72 7.85 4.60
N TYR A 446 -30.87 7.36 3.69
CA TYR A 446 -31.16 6.21 2.85
C TYR A 446 -30.34 4.98 3.25
N ALA A 447 -29.01 5.09 3.24
CA ALA A 447 -28.11 3.99 3.55
C ALA A 447 -26.68 4.47 3.84
N SER A 448 -25.89 3.65 4.53
CA SER A 448 -24.44 3.79 4.64
C SER A 448 -23.73 3.07 3.49
N GLY A 449 -22.54 3.53 3.10
CA GLY A 449 -21.80 3.02 1.94
C GLY A 449 -21.12 1.68 2.12
N ASN A 450 -21.08 1.15 3.34
CA ASN A 450 -20.59 -0.19 3.66
C ASN A 450 -21.73 -1.23 3.74
N LEU A 451 -23.00 -0.84 3.67
CA LEU A 451 -24.13 -1.77 3.75
C LEU A 451 -24.44 -2.39 2.39
N SER A 452 -24.49 -3.72 2.34
CA SER A 452 -25.05 -4.44 1.20
C SER A 452 -26.57 -4.27 1.23
N ILE A 453 -27.14 -3.55 0.26
CA ILE A 453 -28.60 -3.63 0.05
C ILE A 453 -28.89 -5.02 -0.49
N VAL A 454 -29.47 -5.87 0.35
CA VAL A 454 -30.15 -7.07 -0.12
C VAL A 454 -31.32 -6.58 -0.95
N GLU A 455 -31.22 -6.69 -2.28
CA GLU A 455 -32.38 -6.54 -3.16
C GLU A 455 -33.47 -7.55 -2.70
N GLY A 456 -34.45 -7.09 -1.91
CA GLY A 456 -35.56 -7.95 -1.51
C GLY A 456 -36.28 -7.65 -0.19
N SER A 457 -35.81 -6.77 0.71
CA SER A 457 -36.58 -6.42 1.91
C SER A 457 -37.49 -5.21 1.67
N THR A 458 -38.55 -5.44 0.91
CA THR A 458 -39.74 -4.58 0.94
C THR A 458 -40.24 -4.48 2.38
N SER A 459 -40.24 -3.25 2.90
CA SER A 459 -41.24 -2.69 3.81
C SER A 459 -42.19 -3.71 4.46
N LYS A 460 -41.92 -4.08 5.72
CA LYS A 460 -43.03 -4.39 6.63
C LYS A 460 -43.49 -3.07 7.24
N GLU A 461 -44.58 -2.60 6.65
CA GLU A 461 -45.56 -1.67 7.21
C GLU A 461 -45.63 -1.77 8.75
N ASN A 462 -45.24 -0.68 9.44
CA ASN A 462 -45.90 -0.34 10.70
C ASN A 462 -47.22 0.34 10.36
N SER A 463 -48.22 -0.48 10.04
CA SER A 463 -49.63 -0.14 10.17
C SER A 463 -50.22 -1.11 11.18
N ASN A 464 -50.44 -0.62 12.42
CA ASN A 464 -51.42 -1.04 13.43
C ASN A 464 -50.83 -1.02 14.86
N LEU A 465 -50.91 0.14 15.53
CA LEU A 465 -51.83 0.39 16.67
C LEU A 465 -51.66 1.81 17.20
#